data_AF-A0A7Y3V701-F1
#
_entry.id   AF-A0A7Y3V701-F1
#
_cell.length_a   1.000
_cell.length_b   1.000
_cell.length_c   1.000
_cell.angle_alpha   90.00
_cell.angle_beta   90.00
_cell.angle_gamma   90.00
#
_symmetry.space_group_name_H-M   'P 1'
#
loop_
_entity.id
_entity.type
_entity.pdbx_description
1 polymer ?
#
loop_
_entity_poly.entity_id
_entity_poly.type
_entity_poly.pdbx_seq_one_letter_code
_entity_poly.pdbx_strand_id
1 'polypeptide(L)'
;MEWRTVEQVLKKLLKKLWLQKLLKGLTNVLLIGSLFTFVLIILSHFIPIVYLKEKLFYAGCILFILIFLKTIIGKPTLEETARLGDKLGLKEKLITYIEFNNSDDESEVFQIFRDDLEDELQEFDLIKEYKIYISPKKIFLAFIILVLSIGTYFIPSFSRELALEKETINKNIKKEVTKIKEEKKDIIENIEDKETKEEVSKVIKKLNKQLNKTYEYDKALKEIAKAEEKLNYIKEKNYKKNLQQISSLFKGTDIEKTDLNNKLKEGTIDENILKQNNFNISKDDRKKISDNLNSNKEFFSNKEFKKKIEKEFDKKDLTTKDLINSMKNDKDEVEFGRKFEDTKENLIAKKDEKNFGSGEGDKKSKDFSMGEKESSYKYGETSKNGGMQQKIKGEGNSKSEDNNAVGGNKTGENKEIKEKANKGTIGRYNKETKEGEKGDITNLKSKVNNEGKLTNKSIEEITGEIGGNQYMQNKWLEYKKKGMDYILKYEIPMDKEDIVIEYFKELNNRRN
;
A
#
# COMPACT_ATOMS: atom_id res chain seq x y z
N MET A 1 36.72 -24.91 52.29
CA MET A 1 35.69 -25.37 51.33
C MET A 1 34.35 -25.07 51.97
N GLU A 2 33.39 -24.49 51.25
CA GLU A 2 32.02 -24.32 51.79
C GLU A 2 31.38 -25.71 51.92
N TRP A 3 30.93 -26.05 53.13
CA TRP A 3 30.20 -27.29 53.41
C TRP A 3 28.91 -27.32 52.58
N ARG A 4 28.77 -28.33 51.71
CA ARG A 4 27.63 -28.44 50.79
C ARG A 4 26.54 -29.31 51.40
N THR A 5 25.40 -28.75 51.76
CA THR A 5 24.25 -29.55 52.21
C THR A 5 23.59 -30.30 51.06
N VAL A 6 22.91 -31.42 51.35
CA VAL A 6 22.21 -32.24 50.34
C VAL A 6 21.24 -31.38 49.52
N GLU A 7 20.48 -30.49 50.17
CA GLU A 7 19.58 -29.56 49.50
C GLU A 7 20.26 -28.62 48.51
N GLN A 8 21.43 -28.09 48.86
CA GLN A 8 22.16 -27.17 47.99
C GLN A 8 22.66 -27.90 46.73
N VAL A 9 23.12 -29.13 46.89
CA VAL A 9 23.54 -29.99 45.77
C VAL A 9 22.35 -30.32 44.89
N LEU A 10 21.23 -30.76 45.46
CA LEU A 10 20.00 -31.06 44.71
C LEU A 10 19.45 -29.82 43.97
N LYS A 11 19.41 -28.65 44.60
CA LYS A 11 18.99 -27.39 43.95
C LYS A 11 19.92 -27.00 42.80
N LYS A 12 21.23 -27.20 42.94
CA LYS A 12 22.22 -26.96 41.87
C LYS A 12 22.05 -27.95 40.71
N LEU A 13 21.85 -29.23 41.00
CA LEU A 13 21.62 -30.27 39.99
C LEU A 13 20.30 -30.04 39.25
N LEU A 14 19.24 -29.65 39.96
CA LEU A 14 17.93 -29.29 39.41
C LEU A 14 18.05 -28.16 38.39
N LYS A 15 18.79 -27.08 38.73
CA LYS A 15 19.06 -25.97 37.80
C LYS A 15 19.82 -26.43 36.56
N LYS A 16 20.82 -27.29 36.70
CA LYS A 16 21.57 -27.85 35.55
C LYS A 16 20.69 -28.74 34.66
N LEU A 17 19.84 -29.58 35.26
CA LEU A 17 18.91 -30.44 34.53
C LEU A 17 17.87 -29.61 33.77
N TRP A 18 17.32 -28.58 34.42
CA TRP A 18 16.38 -27.66 33.79
C TRP A 18 17.04 -26.91 32.63
N LEU A 19 18.28 -26.43 32.82
CA LEU A 19 19.07 -25.80 31.75
C LEU A 19 19.33 -26.78 30.59
N GLN A 20 19.62 -28.06 30.86
CA GLN A 20 19.78 -29.06 29.80
C GLN A 20 18.46 -29.29 29.04
N LYS A 21 17.32 -29.43 29.73
CA LYS A 21 16.00 -29.57 29.09
C LYS A 21 15.71 -28.36 28.19
N LEU A 22 16.00 -27.14 28.67
CA LEU A 22 15.87 -25.90 27.91
C LEU A 22 16.75 -25.89 26.66
N LEU A 23 18.05 -26.19 26.79
CA LEU A 23 18.99 -26.20 25.67
C LEU A 23 18.66 -27.29 24.64
N LYS A 24 18.19 -28.47 25.07
CA LYS A 24 17.67 -29.51 24.17
C LYS A 24 16.40 -29.06 23.43
N GLY A 25 15.50 -28.34 24.11
CA GLY A 25 14.32 -27.74 23.50
C GLY A 25 14.69 -26.70 22.43
N LEU A 26 15.59 -25.77 22.77
CA LEU A 26 16.08 -24.74 21.86
C LEU A 26 16.77 -25.33 20.63
N THR A 27 17.63 -26.34 20.81
CA THR A 27 18.31 -27.00 19.66
C THR A 27 17.34 -27.74 18.74
N ASN A 28 16.30 -28.38 19.28
CA ASN A 28 15.28 -29.02 18.45
C ASN A 28 14.48 -27.98 17.65
N VAL A 29 14.12 -26.84 18.23
CA VAL A 29 13.42 -25.79 17.47
C VAL A 29 14.33 -25.06 16.51
N LEU A 30 15.61 -24.88 16.83
CA LEU A 30 16.57 -24.36 15.85
C LEU A 30 16.59 -25.25 14.60
N LEU A 31 16.61 -26.57 14.77
CA LEU A 31 16.57 -27.53 13.67
C LEU A 31 15.23 -27.49 12.92
N ILE A 32 14.10 -27.66 13.61
CA ILE A 32 12.77 -27.66 12.99
C ILE A 32 12.48 -26.32 12.31
N GLY A 33 12.82 -25.21 12.98
CA GLY A 33 12.68 -23.86 12.48
C GLY A 33 13.55 -23.61 11.26
N SER A 34 14.82 -24.06 11.25
CA SER A 34 15.68 -23.96 10.08
C SER A 34 15.10 -24.70 8.88
N LEU A 35 14.62 -25.93 9.06
CA LEU A 35 13.99 -26.72 8.00
C LEU A 35 12.71 -26.04 7.48
N PHE A 36 11.87 -25.56 8.39
CA PHE A 36 10.65 -24.83 8.03
C PHE A 36 10.95 -23.54 7.26
N THR A 37 11.95 -22.77 7.68
CA THR A 37 12.38 -21.55 6.97
C THR A 37 12.88 -21.87 5.57
N PHE A 38 13.66 -22.94 5.42
CA PHE A 38 14.18 -23.38 4.13
C PHE A 38 13.04 -23.75 3.16
N VAL A 39 12.08 -24.55 3.63
CA VAL A 39 10.90 -24.94 2.85
C VAL A 39 10.08 -23.71 2.44
N LEU A 40 9.84 -22.76 3.33
CA LEU A 40 9.11 -21.54 3.01
C LEU A 40 9.84 -20.66 1.99
N ILE A 41 11.16 -20.57 2.08
CA ILE A 41 11.96 -19.78 1.12
C ILE A 41 11.88 -20.43 -0.27
N ILE A 42 12.00 -21.75 -0.36
CA ILE A 42 11.81 -22.48 -1.62
C ILE A 42 10.40 -22.23 -2.16
N LEU A 43 9.37 -22.36 -1.32
CA LEU A 43 7.98 -22.16 -1.74
C LEU A 43 7.72 -20.72 -2.22
N SER A 44 8.41 -19.72 -1.65
CA SER A 44 8.28 -18.32 -2.06
C SER A 44 8.84 -18.01 -3.45
N HIS A 45 9.68 -18.90 -4.01
CA HIS A 45 10.11 -18.79 -5.41
C HIS A 45 9.00 -19.14 -6.39
N PHE A 46 8.10 -20.05 -6.01
CA PHE A 46 6.98 -20.50 -6.84
C PHE A 46 5.70 -19.68 -6.60
N ILE A 47 5.52 -19.16 -5.39
CA ILE A 47 4.29 -18.47 -4.98
C ILE A 47 4.66 -17.09 -4.40
N PRO A 48 4.03 -15.99 -4.84
CA PRO A 48 4.31 -14.66 -4.32
C PRO A 48 3.82 -14.49 -2.87
N ILE A 49 4.71 -14.72 -1.91
CA ILE A 49 4.43 -14.57 -0.47
C ILE A 49 4.86 -13.16 -0.01
N VAL A 50 3.86 -12.30 0.20
CA VAL A 50 4.03 -10.94 0.75
C VAL A 50 4.42 -11.00 2.24
N TYR A 51 5.32 -10.09 2.66
CA TYR A 51 5.85 -9.91 4.02
C TYR A 51 6.56 -11.17 4.55
N LEU A 52 7.38 -11.78 3.70
CA LEU A 52 8.05 -13.05 4.02
C LEU A 52 8.98 -12.92 5.24
N LYS A 53 9.76 -11.83 5.32
CA LYS A 53 10.71 -11.60 6.43
C LYS A 53 9.97 -11.49 7.75
N GLU A 54 8.91 -10.69 7.79
CA GLU A 54 8.09 -10.46 8.97
C GLU A 54 7.39 -11.75 9.40
N LYS A 55 6.83 -12.51 8.45
CA LYS A 55 6.20 -13.81 8.73
C LYS A 55 7.17 -14.83 9.33
N LEU A 56 8.39 -14.94 8.77
CA LEU A 56 9.43 -15.81 9.30
C LEU A 56 9.85 -15.38 10.72
N PHE A 57 9.99 -14.06 10.95
CA PHE A 57 10.31 -13.53 12.26
C PHE A 57 9.23 -13.86 13.30
N TYR A 58 7.95 -13.56 13.00
CA TYR A 58 6.84 -13.88 13.92
C TYR A 58 6.71 -15.37 14.18
N ALA A 59 6.85 -16.22 13.16
CA ALA A 59 6.84 -17.67 13.32
C ALA A 59 7.96 -18.15 14.25
N GLY A 60 9.18 -17.60 14.09
CA GLY A 60 10.31 -17.86 14.98
C GLY A 60 10.03 -17.45 16.43
N CYS A 61 9.48 -16.26 16.65
CA CYS A 61 9.09 -15.79 17.99
C CYS A 61 8.03 -16.70 18.65
N ILE A 62 7.00 -17.10 17.90
CA ILE A 62 5.95 -17.99 18.41
C ILE A 62 6.55 -19.35 18.83
N LEU A 63 7.39 -19.96 17.98
CA LEU A 63 8.05 -21.22 18.30
C LEU A 63 8.94 -21.09 19.55
N PHE A 64 9.68 -19.99 19.68
CA PHE A 64 10.52 -19.74 20.86
C PHE A 64 9.68 -19.66 22.15
N ILE A 65 8.58 -18.89 22.13
CA ILE A 65 7.66 -18.75 23.27
C ILE A 65 7.06 -20.11 23.65
N LEU A 66 6.66 -20.93 22.67
CA LEU A 66 6.09 -22.26 22.93
C LEU A 66 7.07 -23.20 23.63
N ILE A 67 8.36 -23.19 23.26
CA ILE A 67 9.39 -23.97 23.97
C ILE A 67 9.58 -23.45 25.38
N PHE A 68 9.62 -22.12 25.53
CA PHE A 68 9.85 -21.49 26.81
C PHE A 68 8.74 -21.87 27.80
N LEU A 69 7.48 -21.75 27.35
CA LEU A 69 6.30 -22.21 28.10
C LEU A 69 6.37 -23.72 28.39
N LYS A 70 6.67 -24.55 27.39
CA LYS A 70 6.83 -26.00 27.58
C LYS A 70 7.91 -26.34 28.62
N THR A 71 8.97 -25.55 28.67
CA THR A 71 10.10 -25.75 29.61
C THR A 71 9.77 -25.27 31.03
N ILE A 72 8.95 -24.23 31.16
CA ILE A 72 8.41 -23.78 32.45
C ILE A 72 7.44 -24.82 33.01
N ILE A 73 6.52 -25.32 32.19
CA ILE A 73 5.53 -26.33 32.60
C ILE A 73 6.23 -27.68 32.88
N GLY A 74 7.20 -28.06 32.05
CA GLY A 74 8.00 -29.28 32.21
C GLY A 74 9.18 -29.14 33.17
N LYS A 75 9.06 -28.28 34.21
CA LYS A 75 10.10 -28.12 35.23
C LYS A 75 10.38 -29.49 35.87
N PRO A 76 11.66 -29.93 35.94
CA PRO A 76 11.98 -31.19 36.60
C PRO A 76 11.55 -31.16 38.06
N THR A 77 11.09 -32.30 38.57
CA THR A 77 10.78 -32.48 40.00
C THR A 77 12.06 -32.76 40.78
N LEU A 78 12.01 -32.58 42.11
CA LEU A 78 13.12 -32.96 42.99
C LEU A 78 13.39 -34.47 42.93
N GLU A 79 12.34 -35.29 42.85
CA GLU A 79 12.43 -36.74 42.65
C GLU A 79 13.12 -37.12 41.34
N GLU A 80 12.74 -36.51 40.21
CA GLU A 80 13.41 -36.74 38.92
C GLU A 80 14.91 -36.41 39.01
N THR A 81 15.25 -35.37 39.77
CA THR A 81 16.61 -34.88 39.94
C THR A 81 17.41 -35.79 40.87
N ALA A 82 16.82 -36.26 41.96
CA ALA A 82 17.41 -37.23 42.89
C ALA A 82 17.72 -38.55 42.17
N ARG A 83 16.74 -39.12 41.46
CA ARG A 83 16.93 -40.34 40.65
C ARG A 83 18.02 -40.18 39.60
N LEU A 84 18.17 -38.99 39.01
CA LEU A 84 19.24 -38.73 38.06
C LEU A 84 20.60 -38.65 38.77
N GLY A 85 20.66 -38.02 39.95
CA GLY A 85 21.87 -37.95 40.76
C GLY A 85 22.32 -39.32 41.25
N ASP A 86 21.40 -40.17 41.66
CA ASP A 86 21.67 -41.55 42.08
C ASP A 86 22.31 -42.38 40.96
N LYS A 87 21.85 -42.20 39.72
CA LYS A 87 22.43 -42.83 38.52
C LYS A 87 23.87 -42.40 38.24
N LEU A 88 24.36 -41.32 38.84
CA LEU A 88 25.74 -40.84 38.68
C LEU A 88 26.71 -41.45 39.70
N GLY A 89 26.23 -42.24 40.66
CA GLY A 89 27.10 -42.96 41.60
C GLY A 89 26.57 -43.10 43.03
N LEU A 90 25.51 -42.38 43.39
CA LEU A 90 24.99 -42.31 44.76
C LEU A 90 23.97 -43.41 45.12
N LYS A 91 23.66 -44.33 44.19
CA LYS A 91 22.97 -45.62 44.47
C LYS A 91 21.74 -45.49 45.39
N GLU A 92 20.78 -44.66 44.98
CA GLU A 92 19.48 -44.43 45.64
C GLU A 92 19.51 -43.59 46.92
N LYS A 93 20.67 -43.14 47.39
CA LYS A 93 20.76 -42.31 48.60
C LYS A 93 20.05 -40.95 48.47
N LEU A 94 20.06 -40.32 47.28
CA LEU A 94 19.37 -39.05 47.09
C LEU A 94 17.85 -39.20 47.04
N ILE A 95 17.33 -40.28 46.45
CA ILE A 95 15.88 -40.52 46.44
C ILE A 95 15.40 -40.87 47.85
N THR A 96 16.14 -41.67 48.61
CA THR A 96 15.86 -41.97 50.02
C THR A 96 15.86 -40.70 50.87
N TYR A 97 16.81 -39.79 50.67
CA TYR A 97 16.81 -38.48 51.33
C TYR A 97 15.53 -37.68 51.05
N ILE A 98 15.06 -37.65 49.80
CA ILE A 98 13.82 -36.96 49.43
C ILE A 98 12.58 -37.62 50.08
N GLU A 99 12.54 -38.95 50.17
CA GLU A 99 11.42 -39.68 50.76
C GLU A 99 11.28 -39.41 52.27
N PHE A 100 12.38 -39.46 53.02
CA PHE A 100 12.39 -39.12 54.45
C PHE A 100 12.09 -37.63 54.68
N ASN A 101 12.67 -36.73 53.88
CA ASN A 101 12.43 -35.29 54.00
C ASN A 101 10.99 -34.89 53.62
N ASN A 102 10.29 -35.66 52.77
CA ASN A 102 8.89 -35.42 52.45
C ASN A 102 7.92 -35.99 53.51
N SER A 103 8.40 -36.90 54.36
CA SER A 103 7.61 -37.54 55.43
C SER A 103 7.74 -36.81 56.77
N ASP A 104 8.46 -35.68 56.81
CA ASP A 104 8.83 -34.94 58.02
C ASP A 104 9.42 -35.85 59.13
N ASP A 105 10.21 -36.86 58.72
CA ASP A 105 10.84 -37.81 59.65
C ASP A 105 12.05 -37.16 60.32
N GLU A 106 11.93 -36.82 61.61
CA GLU A 106 13.01 -36.23 62.42
C GLU A 106 13.80 -37.28 63.23
N SER A 107 13.68 -38.57 62.90
CA SER A 107 14.39 -39.62 63.63
C SER A 107 15.91 -39.41 63.68
N GLU A 108 16.53 -39.81 64.79
CA GLU A 108 18.00 -39.78 64.94
C GLU A 108 18.71 -40.57 63.82
N VAL A 109 18.06 -41.63 63.33
CA VAL A 109 18.53 -42.43 62.19
C VAL A 109 18.58 -41.61 60.90
N PHE A 110 17.58 -40.77 60.64
CA PHE A 110 17.58 -39.88 59.47
C PHE A 110 18.67 -38.80 59.57
N GLN A 111 18.92 -38.25 60.75
CA GLN A 111 20.01 -37.28 60.97
C GLN A 111 21.37 -37.89 60.67
N ILE A 112 21.63 -39.10 61.18
CA ILE A 112 22.89 -39.83 60.91
C ILE A 112 23.03 -40.14 59.41
N PHE A 113 21.96 -40.59 58.76
CA PHE A 113 21.96 -40.84 57.31
C PHE A 113 22.24 -39.57 56.50
N ARG A 114 21.65 -38.45 56.90
CA ARG A 114 21.86 -37.15 56.25
C ARG A 114 23.32 -36.71 56.36
N ASP A 115 23.92 -36.82 57.54
CA ASP A 115 25.31 -36.41 57.76
C ASP A 115 26.27 -37.29 56.94
N ASP A 116 26.07 -38.61 56.91
CA ASP A 116 26.82 -39.55 56.06
C ASP A 116 26.72 -39.19 54.57
N LEU A 117 25.53 -38.82 54.10
CA LEU A 117 25.32 -38.36 52.73
C LEU A 117 25.97 -37.01 52.44
N GLU A 118 25.97 -36.06 53.39
CA GLU A 118 26.65 -34.78 53.23
C GLU A 118 28.17 -34.94 53.16
N ASP A 119 28.73 -35.87 53.95
CA ASP A 119 30.15 -36.24 53.92
C ASP A 119 30.52 -36.87 52.57
N GLU A 120 29.73 -37.84 52.08
CA GLU A 120 29.93 -38.45 50.77
C GLU A 120 29.85 -37.41 49.63
N LEU A 121 28.97 -36.40 49.75
CA LEU A 121 28.87 -35.30 48.79
C LEU A 121 30.02 -34.28 48.87
N GLN A 122 30.81 -34.26 49.96
CA GLN A 122 32.07 -33.51 49.99
C GLN A 122 33.16 -34.23 49.18
N GLU A 123 33.22 -35.56 49.28
CA GLU A 123 34.21 -36.38 48.57
C GLU A 123 33.84 -36.56 47.09
N PHE A 124 32.56 -36.74 46.79
CA PHE A 124 32.03 -36.94 45.45
C PHE A 124 31.30 -35.68 44.92
N ASP A 125 31.94 -34.96 44.00
CA ASP A 125 31.35 -33.77 43.38
C ASP A 125 30.32 -34.12 42.30
N LEU A 126 29.11 -34.49 42.73
CA LEU A 126 27.97 -34.84 41.88
C LEU A 126 27.69 -33.78 40.79
N ILE A 127 27.89 -32.50 41.11
CA ILE A 127 27.64 -31.40 40.18
C ILE A 127 28.65 -31.41 39.04
N LYS A 128 29.91 -31.79 39.29
CA LYS A 128 30.93 -31.91 38.24
C LYS A 128 30.71 -33.14 37.37
N GLU A 129 30.26 -34.25 37.96
CA GLU A 129 30.00 -35.47 37.23
C GLU A 129 28.87 -35.31 36.21
N TYR A 130 27.83 -34.54 36.57
CA TYR A 130 26.76 -34.21 35.64
C TYR A 130 27.20 -33.23 34.53
N LYS A 131 27.46 -33.77 33.34
CA LYS A 131 27.78 -33.02 32.12
C LYS A 131 26.53 -32.72 31.29
N ILE A 132 26.31 -31.44 30.98
CA ILE A 132 25.22 -31.00 30.10
C ILE A 132 25.50 -31.49 28.67
N TYR A 133 24.76 -32.50 28.23
CA TYR A 133 24.86 -33.01 26.86
C TYR A 133 23.87 -32.32 25.93
N ILE A 134 24.40 -31.72 24.85
CA ILE A 134 23.68 -31.16 23.71
C ILE A 134 24.23 -31.84 22.47
N SER A 135 23.40 -32.16 21.48
CA SER A 135 23.86 -32.82 20.26
C SER A 135 24.50 -31.80 19.30
N PRO A 136 25.86 -31.75 19.16
CA PRO A 136 26.51 -30.78 18.27
C PRO A 136 26.14 -31.04 16.81
N LYS A 137 25.88 -32.30 16.44
CA LYS A 137 25.41 -32.71 15.11
C LYS A 137 24.12 -31.99 14.72
N LYS A 138 23.15 -31.85 15.65
CA LYS A 138 21.89 -31.14 15.39
C LYS A 138 22.10 -29.65 15.17
N ILE A 139 22.97 -29.03 15.96
CA ILE A 139 23.31 -27.60 15.84
C ILE A 139 23.99 -27.36 14.49
N PHE A 140 24.99 -28.18 14.16
CA PHE A 140 25.72 -28.09 12.89
C PHE A 140 24.80 -28.28 11.68
N LEU A 141 23.91 -29.27 11.73
CA LEU A 141 22.92 -29.50 10.68
C LEU A 141 21.97 -28.30 10.52
N ALA A 142 21.45 -27.76 11.63
CA ALA A 142 20.59 -26.58 11.58
C ALA A 142 21.32 -25.36 11.01
N PHE A 143 22.61 -25.20 11.34
CA PHE A 143 23.45 -24.14 10.79
C PHE A 143 23.65 -24.28 9.29
N ILE A 144 23.94 -25.49 8.77
CA ILE A 144 24.04 -25.74 7.33
C ILE A 144 22.73 -25.37 6.63
N ILE A 145 21.59 -25.80 7.16
CA ILE A 145 20.27 -25.49 6.58
C ILE A 145 20.02 -23.98 6.57
N LEU A 146 20.40 -23.25 7.63
CA LEU A 146 20.30 -21.79 7.65
C LEU A 146 21.18 -21.11 6.60
N VAL A 147 22.42 -21.57 6.43
CA VAL A 147 23.31 -21.03 5.39
C VAL A 147 22.73 -21.27 3.99
N LEU A 148 22.19 -22.47 3.74
CA LEU A 148 21.49 -22.79 2.49
C LEU A 148 20.25 -21.92 2.29
N SER A 149 19.43 -21.73 3.34
CA SER A 149 18.28 -20.82 3.33
C SER A 149 18.66 -19.40 2.93
N ILE A 150 19.74 -18.87 3.51
CA ILE A 150 20.23 -17.52 3.20
C ILE A 150 20.69 -17.46 1.74
N GLY A 151 21.45 -18.46 1.27
CA GLY A 151 21.87 -18.55 -0.13
C GLY A 151 20.70 -18.54 -1.10
N THR A 152 19.72 -19.43 -0.89
CA THR A 152 18.49 -19.48 -1.68
C THR A 152 17.68 -18.19 -1.58
N TYR A 153 17.70 -17.52 -0.43
CA TYR A 153 17.03 -16.24 -0.24
C TYR A 153 17.62 -15.10 -1.07
N PHE A 154 18.86 -15.16 -1.58
CA PHE A 154 19.39 -14.11 -2.45
C PHE A 154 19.12 -14.34 -3.93
N ILE A 155 18.58 -15.50 -4.30
CA ILE A 155 18.23 -15.79 -5.69
C ILE A 155 17.03 -14.91 -6.09
N PRO A 156 17.16 -14.09 -7.16
CA PRO A 156 16.04 -13.32 -7.67
C PRO A 156 15.01 -14.26 -8.31
N SER A 157 13.72 -14.00 -8.08
CA SER A 157 12.63 -14.76 -8.69
C SER A 157 11.44 -13.85 -8.98
N PHE A 158 10.73 -14.15 -10.06
CA PHE A 158 9.56 -13.38 -10.49
C PHE A 158 8.49 -13.30 -9.40
N SER A 159 8.21 -14.41 -8.72
CA SER A 159 7.27 -14.47 -7.59
C SER A 159 7.64 -13.51 -6.46
N ARG A 160 8.94 -13.32 -6.22
CA ARG A 160 9.42 -12.42 -5.18
C ARG A 160 9.34 -10.96 -5.60
N GLU A 161 9.65 -10.63 -6.85
CA GLU A 161 9.45 -9.29 -7.39
C GLU A 161 7.97 -8.89 -7.29
N LEU A 162 7.06 -9.76 -7.71
CA LEU A 162 5.61 -9.56 -7.53
C LEU A 162 5.20 -9.41 -6.06
N ALA A 163 5.83 -10.14 -5.14
CA ALA A 163 5.54 -10.00 -3.72
C ALA A 163 6.02 -8.66 -3.16
N LEU A 164 7.24 -8.21 -3.49
CA LEU A 164 7.79 -6.91 -3.10
C LEU A 164 6.99 -5.75 -3.68
N GLU A 165 6.51 -5.90 -4.90
CA GLU A 165 5.62 -4.94 -5.54
C GLU A 165 4.31 -4.83 -4.74
N LYS A 166 3.66 -5.97 -4.44
CA LYS A 166 2.44 -6.02 -3.60
C LYS A 166 2.67 -5.43 -2.20
N GLU A 167 3.83 -5.66 -1.60
CA GLU A 167 4.22 -5.04 -0.32
C GLU A 167 4.30 -3.52 -0.42
N THR A 168 4.87 -3.02 -1.51
CA THR A 168 5.01 -1.58 -1.78
C THR A 168 3.64 -0.95 -1.97
N ILE A 169 2.77 -1.59 -2.76
CA ILE A 169 1.37 -1.17 -2.94
C ILE A 169 0.65 -1.15 -1.59
N ASN A 170 0.75 -2.21 -0.78
CA ASN A 170 0.10 -2.26 0.53
C ASN A 170 0.65 -1.20 1.50
N LYS A 171 1.96 -0.93 1.50
CA LYS A 171 2.56 0.17 2.26
C LYS A 171 2.00 1.53 1.83
N ASN A 172 1.87 1.76 0.53
CA ASN A 172 1.30 2.98 -0.02
C ASN A 172 -0.17 3.15 0.39
N ILE A 173 -0.98 2.10 0.28
CA ILE A 173 -2.38 2.11 0.73
C ILE A 173 -2.46 2.36 2.26
N LYS A 174 -1.59 1.73 3.05
CA LYS A 174 -1.54 1.92 4.51
C LYS A 174 -1.23 3.37 4.92
N LYS A 175 -0.41 4.09 4.15
CA LYS A 175 -0.15 5.52 4.36
C LYS A 175 -1.40 6.38 4.11
N GLU A 176 -2.23 6.02 3.14
CA GLU A 176 -3.49 6.73 2.93
C GLU A 176 -4.53 6.36 4.00
N VAL A 177 -4.54 5.11 4.47
CA VAL A 177 -5.39 4.66 5.60
C VAL A 177 -5.12 5.46 6.87
N THR A 178 -3.88 5.89 7.12
CA THR A 178 -3.60 6.75 8.28
C THR A 178 -4.25 8.13 8.15
N LYS A 179 -4.25 8.73 6.95
CA LYS A 179 -4.95 10.00 6.69
C LYS A 179 -6.46 9.86 6.88
N ILE A 180 -7.07 8.81 6.32
CA ILE A 180 -8.50 8.51 6.51
C ILE A 180 -8.87 8.38 8.00
N LYS A 181 -7.97 7.85 8.85
CA LYS A 181 -8.21 7.75 10.29
C LYS A 181 -8.15 9.10 11.01
N GLU A 182 -7.34 10.03 10.52
CA GLU A 182 -7.25 11.39 11.05
C GLU A 182 -8.51 12.17 10.66
N GLU A 183 -8.84 12.19 9.36
CA GLU A 183 -10.05 12.82 8.81
C GLU A 183 -11.35 12.27 9.43
N LYS A 184 -11.34 11.01 9.86
CA LYS A 184 -12.47 10.39 10.57
C LYS A 184 -12.92 11.24 11.76
N LYS A 185 -11.98 11.82 12.52
CA LYS A 185 -12.33 12.64 13.69
C LYS A 185 -13.12 13.86 13.25
N ASP A 186 -12.62 14.57 12.25
CA ASP A 186 -13.24 15.77 11.70
C ASP A 186 -14.60 15.49 11.05
N ILE A 187 -14.75 14.32 10.42
CA ILE A 187 -16.05 13.85 9.89
C ILE A 187 -17.07 13.68 11.02
N ILE A 188 -16.64 13.08 12.13
CA ILE A 188 -17.52 12.65 13.22
C ILE A 188 -17.86 13.79 14.19
N GLU A 189 -16.99 14.78 14.30
CA GLU A 189 -17.20 15.94 15.17
C GLU A 189 -18.36 16.82 14.69
N ASN A 190 -18.53 16.93 13.37
CA ASN A 190 -19.60 17.73 12.76
C ASN A 190 -20.98 17.05 12.78
N ILE A 191 -21.08 15.80 13.25
CA ILE A 191 -22.34 15.04 13.29
C ILE A 191 -22.88 15.05 14.72
N GLU A 192 -23.99 15.77 14.93
CA GLU A 192 -24.71 15.82 16.21
C GLU A 192 -25.53 14.56 16.47
N ASP A 193 -26.17 14.01 15.43
CA ASP A 193 -27.02 12.82 15.54
C ASP A 193 -26.21 11.55 15.84
N LYS A 194 -26.51 10.90 16.97
CA LYS A 194 -25.78 9.71 17.43
C LYS A 194 -25.92 8.53 16.47
N GLU A 195 -27.10 8.34 15.88
CA GLU A 195 -27.37 7.22 14.97
C GLU A 195 -26.54 7.37 13.69
N THR A 196 -26.58 8.54 13.07
CA THR A 196 -25.75 8.91 11.92
C THR A 196 -24.26 8.76 12.21
N LYS A 197 -23.83 9.25 13.37
CA LYS A 197 -22.43 9.18 13.81
C LYS A 197 -21.94 7.74 13.90
N GLU A 198 -22.78 6.83 14.37
CA GLU A 198 -22.48 5.39 14.38
C GLU A 198 -22.44 4.78 12.98
N GLU A 199 -23.41 5.10 12.12
CA GLU A 199 -23.45 4.60 10.73
C GLU A 199 -22.20 5.01 9.94
N VAL A 200 -21.85 6.30 9.98
CA VAL A 200 -20.63 6.84 9.34
C VAL A 200 -19.37 6.19 9.91
N SER A 201 -19.28 6.05 11.24
CA SER A 201 -18.15 5.39 11.89
C SER A 201 -18.00 3.93 11.47
N LYS A 202 -19.12 3.21 11.27
CA LYS A 202 -19.11 1.82 10.77
C LYS A 202 -18.59 1.76 9.32
N VAL A 203 -19.02 2.68 8.45
CA VAL A 203 -18.54 2.75 7.05
C VAL A 203 -17.02 2.99 7.01
N ILE A 204 -16.52 4.00 7.73
CA ILE A 204 -15.08 4.33 7.75
C ILE A 204 -14.25 3.22 8.40
N LYS A 205 -14.76 2.57 9.47
CA LYS A 205 -14.09 1.40 10.07
C LYS A 205 -13.99 0.23 9.07
N LYS A 206 -15.05 -0.01 8.29
CA LYS A 206 -15.07 -1.07 7.27
C LYS A 206 -14.09 -0.76 6.15
N LEU A 207 -14.08 0.47 5.63
CA LEU A 207 -13.13 0.94 4.63
C LEU A 207 -11.68 0.72 5.10
N ASN A 208 -11.33 1.20 6.29
CA ASN A 208 -10.00 1.02 6.87
C ASN A 208 -9.59 -0.45 6.98
N LYS A 209 -10.51 -1.35 7.38
CA LYS A 209 -10.24 -2.78 7.49
C LYS A 209 -9.99 -3.41 6.11
N GLN A 210 -10.74 -2.99 5.09
CA GLN A 210 -10.59 -3.50 3.73
C GLN A 210 -9.29 -3.00 3.10
N LEU A 211 -9.00 -1.69 3.16
CA LEU A 211 -7.77 -1.10 2.64
C LEU A 211 -6.50 -1.71 3.25
N ASN A 212 -6.48 -1.96 4.57
CA ASN A 212 -5.32 -2.61 5.23
C ASN A 212 -5.01 -4.02 4.70
N LYS A 213 -6.00 -4.72 4.14
CA LYS A 213 -5.87 -6.08 3.61
C LYS A 213 -5.64 -6.12 2.09
N THR A 214 -5.65 -4.97 1.44
CA THR A 214 -5.58 -4.87 -0.02
C THR A 214 -4.14 -4.72 -0.49
N TYR A 215 -3.81 -5.40 -1.59
CA TYR A 215 -2.48 -5.40 -2.23
C TYR A 215 -2.52 -4.86 -3.68
N GLU A 216 -3.63 -4.25 -4.08
CA GLU A 216 -3.90 -3.78 -5.44
C GLU A 216 -4.56 -2.40 -5.39
N TYR A 217 -4.07 -1.46 -6.20
CA TYR A 217 -4.63 -0.11 -6.27
C TYR A 217 -6.10 -0.11 -6.71
N ASP A 218 -6.46 -0.91 -7.72
CA ASP A 218 -7.84 -0.96 -8.23
C ASP A 218 -8.84 -1.43 -7.19
N LYS A 219 -8.47 -2.45 -6.40
CA LYS A 219 -9.29 -2.91 -5.28
C LYS A 219 -9.41 -1.82 -4.20
N ALA A 220 -8.34 -1.08 -3.93
CA ALA A 220 -8.37 0.01 -2.95
C ALA A 220 -9.32 1.14 -3.40
N LEU A 221 -9.18 1.59 -4.65
CA LEU A 221 -10.04 2.61 -5.26
C LEU A 221 -11.51 2.18 -5.28
N LYS A 222 -11.79 0.91 -5.59
CA LYS A 222 -13.16 0.37 -5.57
C LYS A 222 -13.78 0.38 -4.17
N GLU A 223 -13.00 0.05 -3.14
CA GLU A 223 -13.51 0.10 -1.76
C GLU A 223 -13.71 1.54 -1.27
N ILE A 224 -12.88 2.50 -1.71
CA ILE A 224 -13.10 3.94 -1.46
C ILE A 224 -14.41 4.40 -2.11
N ALA A 225 -14.61 4.12 -3.39
CA ALA A 225 -15.84 4.50 -4.11
C ALA A 225 -17.11 3.93 -3.45
N LYS A 226 -17.09 2.67 -3.01
CA LYS A 226 -18.20 2.06 -2.25
C LYS A 226 -18.45 2.73 -0.90
N ALA A 227 -17.41 3.27 -0.27
CA ALA A 227 -17.56 4.00 0.99
C ALA A 227 -18.15 5.39 0.73
N GLU A 228 -17.69 6.10 -0.30
CA GLU A 228 -18.26 7.37 -0.76
C GLU A 228 -19.76 7.23 -1.07
N GLU A 229 -20.14 6.22 -1.84
CA GLU A 229 -21.55 5.94 -2.19
C GLU A 229 -22.40 5.73 -0.93
N LYS A 230 -21.90 4.97 0.05
CA LYS A 230 -22.61 4.74 1.31
C LYS A 230 -22.73 5.98 2.17
N LEU A 231 -21.69 6.81 2.20
CA LEU A 231 -21.73 8.07 2.92
C LEU A 231 -22.69 9.07 2.26
N ASN A 232 -22.72 9.11 0.92
CA ASN A 232 -23.70 9.90 0.17
C ASN A 232 -25.13 9.41 0.44
N TYR A 233 -25.37 8.10 0.46
CA TYR A 233 -26.66 7.54 0.85
C TYR A 233 -27.08 7.94 2.28
N ILE A 234 -26.15 7.89 3.24
CA ILE A 234 -26.40 8.35 4.61
C ILE A 234 -26.75 9.86 4.61
N LYS A 235 -26.01 10.67 3.85
CA LYS A 235 -26.26 12.10 3.68
C LYS A 235 -27.67 12.36 3.13
N GLU A 236 -28.05 11.69 2.05
CA GLU A 236 -29.39 11.83 1.42
C GLU A 236 -30.51 11.36 2.35
N LYS A 237 -30.32 10.21 3.02
CA LYS A 237 -31.25 9.68 4.02
C LYS A 237 -31.48 10.70 5.15
N ASN A 238 -30.41 11.30 5.66
CA ASN A 238 -30.49 12.30 6.73
C ASN A 238 -31.09 13.62 6.26
N TYR A 239 -30.72 14.09 5.07
CA TYR A 239 -31.35 15.26 4.47
C TYR A 239 -32.86 15.07 4.34
N LYS A 240 -33.30 13.91 3.82
CA LYS A 240 -34.71 13.55 3.74
C LYS A 240 -35.39 13.48 5.11
N LYS A 241 -34.74 12.85 6.10
CA LYS A 241 -35.25 12.79 7.49
C LYS A 241 -35.44 14.21 8.06
N ASN A 242 -34.46 15.10 7.87
CA ASN A 242 -34.52 16.49 8.33
C ASN A 242 -35.65 17.27 7.64
N LEU A 243 -35.84 17.10 6.32
CA LEU A 243 -36.97 17.73 5.61
C LEU A 243 -38.34 17.23 6.10
N GLN A 244 -38.47 15.92 6.37
CA GLN A 244 -39.68 15.33 6.94
C GLN A 244 -39.95 15.83 8.35
N GLN A 245 -38.90 16.00 9.16
CA GLN A 245 -39.00 16.62 10.46
C GLN A 245 -39.47 18.08 10.34
N ILE A 246 -38.92 18.87 9.41
CA ILE A 246 -39.37 20.25 9.15
C ILE A 246 -40.86 20.28 8.76
N SER A 247 -41.31 19.36 7.89
CA SER A 247 -42.74 19.23 7.56
C SER A 247 -43.62 19.04 8.80
N SER A 248 -43.15 18.27 9.78
CA SER A 248 -43.92 18.00 10.99
C SER A 248 -44.17 19.26 11.85
N LEU A 249 -43.32 20.29 11.72
CA LEU A 249 -43.50 21.57 12.41
C LEU A 249 -44.69 22.37 11.88
N PHE A 250 -45.09 22.14 10.62
CA PHE A 250 -46.21 22.83 9.99
C PHE A 250 -47.58 22.20 10.30
N LYS A 251 -47.65 21.14 11.10
CA LYS A 251 -48.93 20.52 11.49
C LYS A 251 -49.85 21.53 12.20
N GLY A 252 -51.11 21.61 11.75
CA GLY A 252 -52.12 22.54 12.27
C GLY A 252 -52.00 23.98 11.76
N THR A 253 -51.02 24.29 10.91
CA THR A 253 -50.83 25.60 10.28
C THR A 253 -51.46 25.66 8.89
N ASP A 254 -51.64 26.86 8.34
CA ASP A 254 -52.12 27.02 6.96
C ASP A 254 -51.12 26.45 5.93
N ILE A 255 -49.85 26.33 6.30
CA ILE A 255 -48.78 25.76 5.49
C ILE A 255 -48.94 24.24 5.35
N GLU A 256 -49.65 23.56 6.26
CA GLU A 256 -49.77 22.09 6.27
C GLU A 256 -50.30 21.51 4.95
N LYS A 257 -51.24 22.22 4.32
CA LYS A 257 -51.95 21.77 3.10
C LYS A 257 -51.31 22.28 1.81
N THR A 258 -50.18 22.96 1.89
CA THR A 258 -49.50 23.53 0.73
C THR A 258 -48.65 22.50 -0.01
N ASP A 259 -48.40 22.74 -1.29
CA ASP A 259 -47.46 21.95 -2.11
C ASP A 259 -46.05 21.91 -1.50
N LEU A 260 -45.64 23.01 -0.85
CA LEU A 260 -44.39 23.07 -0.09
C LEU A 260 -44.29 22.00 0.99
N ASN A 261 -45.34 21.84 1.80
CA ASN A 261 -45.33 20.85 2.88
C ASN A 261 -45.36 19.41 2.35
N ASN A 262 -46.03 19.16 1.24
CA ASN A 262 -46.00 17.85 0.57
C ASN A 262 -44.59 17.53 0.06
N LYS A 263 -43.92 18.48 -0.60
CA LYS A 263 -42.53 18.32 -1.06
C LYS A 263 -41.53 18.15 0.08
N LEU A 264 -41.76 18.78 1.23
CA LEU A 264 -40.98 18.54 2.45
C LEU A 264 -41.15 17.09 2.96
N LYS A 265 -42.37 16.53 2.92
CA LYS A 265 -42.62 15.11 3.29
C LYS A 265 -41.95 14.13 2.33
N GLU A 266 -41.97 14.45 1.04
CA GLU A 266 -41.37 13.63 -0.01
C GLU A 266 -39.83 13.70 0.00
N GLY A 267 -39.27 14.81 0.50
CA GLY A 267 -37.82 15.05 0.58
C GLY A 267 -37.24 15.66 -0.70
N THR A 268 -38.07 16.30 -1.54
CA THR A 268 -37.74 16.75 -2.90
C THR A 268 -37.58 18.27 -3.01
N ILE A 269 -37.23 18.95 -1.92
CA ILE A 269 -37.14 20.42 -1.86
C ILE A 269 -35.85 20.94 -2.52
N ASP A 270 -36.00 21.79 -3.54
CA ASP A 270 -34.94 22.58 -4.17
C ASP A 270 -35.19 24.10 -4.02
N GLU A 271 -34.27 24.93 -4.52
CA GLU A 271 -34.43 26.38 -4.49
C GLU A 271 -35.63 26.91 -5.29
N ASN A 272 -36.00 26.24 -6.40
CA ASN A 272 -37.07 26.68 -7.28
C ASN A 272 -38.42 26.48 -6.61
N ILE A 273 -38.61 25.34 -5.96
CA ILE A 273 -39.79 25.02 -5.16
C ILE A 273 -39.94 26.02 -4.01
N LEU A 274 -38.84 26.38 -3.35
CA LEU A 274 -38.86 27.38 -2.27
C LEU A 274 -39.20 28.78 -2.77
N LYS A 275 -38.75 29.17 -3.97
CA LYS A 275 -39.10 30.46 -4.60
C LYS A 275 -40.56 30.51 -5.01
N GLN A 276 -41.09 29.42 -5.57
CA GLN A 276 -42.49 29.33 -6.04
C GLN A 276 -43.49 29.28 -4.89
N ASN A 277 -43.11 28.68 -3.76
CA ASN A 277 -43.98 28.51 -2.59
C ASN A 277 -43.56 29.41 -1.42
N ASN A 278 -43.19 30.65 -1.71
CA ASN A 278 -42.77 31.59 -0.69
C ASN A 278 -43.96 32.41 -0.16
N PHE A 279 -44.45 32.05 1.02
CA PHE A 279 -45.63 32.67 1.64
C PHE A 279 -45.24 33.41 2.91
N ASN A 280 -45.92 34.51 3.22
CA ASN A 280 -45.75 35.21 4.50
C ASN A 280 -46.41 34.39 5.63
N ILE A 281 -45.71 34.20 6.75
CA ILE A 281 -46.19 33.37 7.86
C ILE A 281 -46.98 34.23 8.84
N SER A 282 -48.25 33.88 9.04
CA SER A 282 -49.17 34.57 9.95
C SER A 282 -48.73 34.49 11.41
N LYS A 283 -49.18 35.42 12.26
CA LYS A 283 -48.86 35.40 13.70
C LYS A 283 -49.39 34.15 14.41
N ASP A 284 -50.53 33.63 13.96
CA ASP A 284 -51.14 32.43 14.54
C ASP A 284 -50.38 31.17 14.12
N ASP A 285 -49.93 31.09 12.85
CA ASP A 285 -49.07 29.99 12.41
C ASP A 285 -47.72 30.01 13.13
N ARG A 286 -47.12 31.18 13.36
CA ARG A 286 -45.87 31.29 14.14
C ARG A 286 -46.01 30.69 15.54
N LYS A 287 -47.14 30.94 16.23
CA LYS A 287 -47.42 30.34 17.55
C LYS A 287 -47.51 28.81 17.46
N LYS A 288 -48.28 28.28 16.51
CA LYS A 288 -48.43 26.83 16.32
C LYS A 288 -47.11 26.15 15.97
N ILE A 289 -46.29 26.75 15.11
CA ILE A 289 -44.95 26.24 14.77
C ILE A 289 -44.06 26.24 16.01
N SER A 290 -44.10 27.30 16.82
CA SER A 290 -43.37 27.36 18.10
C SER A 290 -43.82 26.28 19.08
N ASP A 291 -45.13 26.05 19.20
CA ASP A 291 -45.68 25.00 20.06
C ASP A 291 -45.25 23.60 19.59
N ASN A 292 -45.28 23.35 18.27
CA ASN A 292 -44.79 22.11 17.67
C ASN A 292 -43.28 21.92 17.89
N LEU A 293 -42.50 23.00 17.79
CA LEU A 293 -41.06 22.99 18.03
C LEU A 293 -40.71 22.69 19.49
N ASN A 294 -41.54 23.15 20.44
CA ASN A 294 -41.40 22.87 21.86
C ASN A 294 -41.91 21.48 22.28
N SER A 295 -42.90 20.95 21.56
CA SER A 295 -43.53 19.66 21.88
C SER A 295 -42.78 18.47 21.29
N ASN A 296 -42.02 18.67 20.22
CA ASN A 296 -41.31 17.59 19.53
C ASN A 296 -39.93 17.33 20.18
N LYS A 297 -39.77 16.15 20.80
CA LYS A 297 -38.54 15.74 21.52
C LYS A 297 -37.27 15.78 20.67
N GLU A 298 -37.38 15.57 19.36
CA GLU A 298 -36.23 15.59 18.44
C GLU A 298 -35.68 17.01 18.26
N PHE A 299 -36.57 18.01 18.17
CA PHE A 299 -36.18 19.43 18.03
C PHE A 299 -35.85 20.09 19.37
N PHE A 300 -36.55 19.69 20.43
CA PHE A 300 -36.39 20.24 21.79
C PHE A 300 -34.95 20.11 22.33
N SER A 301 -34.21 19.12 21.86
CA SER A 301 -32.85 18.82 22.33
C SER A 301 -31.77 19.72 21.71
N ASN A 302 -32.06 20.43 20.61
CA ASN A 302 -31.10 21.28 19.91
C ASN A 302 -31.32 22.77 20.22
N LYS A 303 -30.63 23.27 21.26
CA LYS A 303 -30.74 24.67 21.73
C LYS A 303 -30.32 25.70 20.68
N GLU A 304 -29.34 25.40 19.82
CA GLU A 304 -28.90 26.32 18.76
C GLU A 304 -29.95 26.41 17.66
N PHE A 305 -30.49 25.26 17.22
CA PHE A 305 -31.55 25.19 16.23
C PHE A 305 -32.77 26.00 16.69
N LYS A 306 -33.24 25.76 17.92
CA LYS A 306 -34.38 26.50 18.49
C LYS A 306 -34.15 28.02 18.49
N LYS A 307 -32.97 28.47 18.93
CA LYS A 307 -32.62 29.91 18.92
C LYS A 307 -32.59 30.51 17.51
N LYS A 308 -32.18 29.75 16.49
CA LYS A 308 -32.23 30.22 15.09
C LYS A 308 -33.67 30.46 14.65
N ILE A 309 -34.56 29.52 14.95
CA ILE A 309 -35.98 29.64 14.56
C ILE A 309 -36.69 30.75 15.33
N GLU A 310 -36.41 30.90 16.63
CA GLU A 310 -36.97 31.99 17.45
C GLU A 310 -36.55 33.37 16.93
N LYS A 311 -35.29 33.54 16.51
CA LYS A 311 -34.81 34.79 15.89
C LYS A 311 -35.52 35.13 14.58
N GLU A 312 -35.90 34.12 13.79
CA GLU A 312 -36.66 34.34 12.56
C GLU A 312 -38.08 34.81 12.84
N PHE A 313 -38.70 34.37 13.95
CA PHE A 313 -40.04 34.81 14.35
C PHE A 313 -40.14 36.29 14.70
N ASP A 314 -39.04 36.93 15.09
CA ASP A 314 -38.96 38.37 15.38
C ASP A 314 -39.04 39.25 14.12
N LYS A 315 -38.82 38.68 12.92
CA LYS A 315 -38.93 39.42 11.66
C LYS A 315 -40.39 39.77 11.36
N LYS A 316 -40.65 41.03 10.98
CA LYS A 316 -42.01 41.48 10.59
C LYS A 316 -42.55 40.68 9.41
N ASP A 317 -41.75 40.56 8.34
CA ASP A 317 -42.10 39.86 7.10
C ASP A 317 -41.38 38.53 6.98
N LEU A 318 -41.71 37.59 7.88
CA LEU A 318 -41.14 36.24 7.87
C LEU A 318 -41.80 35.41 6.78
N THR A 319 -41.00 34.88 5.86
CA THR A 319 -41.51 34.00 4.80
C THR A 319 -41.19 32.52 5.03
N THR A 320 -41.94 31.62 4.39
CA THR A 320 -41.70 30.16 4.42
C THR A 320 -40.30 29.80 3.93
N LYS A 321 -39.77 30.53 2.94
CA LYS A 321 -38.40 30.34 2.47
C LYS A 321 -37.37 30.74 3.52
N ASP A 322 -37.55 31.87 4.21
CA ASP A 322 -36.63 32.33 5.25
C ASP A 322 -36.59 31.32 6.40
N LEU A 323 -37.78 30.86 6.83
CA LEU A 323 -37.91 29.88 7.87
C LEU A 323 -37.26 28.54 7.48
N ILE A 324 -37.57 28.00 6.30
CA ILE A 324 -36.98 26.73 5.84
C ILE A 324 -35.47 26.85 5.65
N ASN A 325 -34.96 27.97 5.14
CA ASN A 325 -33.52 28.19 5.01
C ASN A 325 -32.82 28.27 6.37
N SER A 326 -33.46 28.85 7.38
CA SER A 326 -32.93 28.85 8.76
C SER A 326 -32.97 27.46 9.42
N MET A 327 -33.90 26.60 8.98
CA MET A 327 -34.05 25.21 9.43
C MET A 327 -33.14 24.24 8.68
N LYS A 328 -32.75 24.56 7.44
CA LYS A 328 -31.70 23.85 6.72
C LYS A 328 -30.38 24.15 7.40
N ASN A 329 -29.86 23.19 8.16
CA ASN A 329 -28.56 23.35 8.79
C ASN A 329 -27.47 23.38 7.70
N ASP A 330 -26.76 24.50 7.58
CA ASP A 330 -25.52 24.61 6.78
C ASP A 330 -24.47 23.55 7.17
N LYS A 331 -24.56 23.01 8.41
CA LYS A 331 -23.65 21.99 8.94
C LYS A 331 -23.93 20.56 8.46
N ASP A 332 -25.07 20.30 7.80
CA ASP A 332 -25.40 18.98 7.24
C ASP A 332 -24.72 18.72 5.88
N GLU A 333 -24.02 19.72 5.33
CA GLU A 333 -23.02 19.51 4.29
C GLU A 333 -21.73 18.93 4.88
N VAL A 334 -21.82 17.77 5.52
CA VAL A 334 -20.63 16.93 5.61
C VAL A 334 -20.33 16.52 4.18
N GLU A 335 -19.34 17.18 3.59
CA GLU A 335 -18.88 16.93 2.23
C GLU A 335 -18.08 15.63 2.21
N PHE A 336 -18.77 14.51 2.44
CA PHE A 336 -18.18 13.18 2.47
C PHE A 336 -17.49 12.85 1.14
N GLY A 337 -18.01 13.36 0.02
CA GLY A 337 -17.50 13.10 -1.33
C GLY A 337 -16.13 13.70 -1.61
N ARG A 338 -15.76 14.82 -0.98
CA ARG A 338 -14.43 15.43 -1.18
C ARG A 338 -13.35 14.91 -0.24
N LYS A 339 -13.74 14.36 0.92
CA LYS A 339 -12.75 13.97 1.95
C LYS A 339 -11.82 12.85 1.52
N PHE A 340 -12.25 11.98 0.61
CA PHE A 340 -11.37 10.92 0.08
C PHE A 340 -10.77 11.24 -1.29
N GLU A 341 -11.02 12.43 -1.83
CA GLU A 341 -10.54 12.85 -3.16
C GLU A 341 -9.02 12.87 -3.20
N ASP A 342 -8.37 13.53 -2.23
CA ASP A 342 -6.91 13.52 -2.06
C ASP A 342 -6.35 12.10 -1.95
N THR A 343 -7.02 11.22 -1.20
CA THR A 343 -6.60 9.82 -1.05
C THR A 343 -6.71 9.08 -2.38
N LYS A 344 -7.79 9.30 -3.13
CA LYS A 344 -8.06 8.68 -4.43
C LYS A 344 -7.04 9.15 -5.47
N GLU A 345 -6.81 10.46 -5.57
CA GLU A 345 -5.80 11.05 -6.44
C GLU A 345 -4.40 10.52 -6.13
N ASN A 346 -4.01 10.47 -4.86
CA ASN A 346 -2.72 9.92 -4.45
C ASN A 346 -2.56 8.44 -4.84
N LEU A 347 -3.63 7.64 -4.73
CA LEU A 347 -3.60 6.23 -5.14
C LEU A 347 -3.58 6.07 -6.67
N ILE A 348 -4.28 6.93 -7.41
CA ILE A 348 -4.24 6.97 -8.88
C ILE A 348 -2.84 7.36 -9.35
N ALA A 349 -2.27 8.44 -8.80
CA ALA A 349 -0.92 8.89 -9.13
C ALA A 349 0.11 7.77 -8.90
N LYS A 350 0.06 7.08 -7.75
CA LYS A 350 0.95 5.93 -7.47
C LYS A 350 0.69 4.72 -8.37
N LYS A 351 -0.56 4.50 -8.78
CA LYS A 351 -0.91 3.45 -9.75
C LYS A 351 -0.33 3.79 -11.12
N ASP A 352 -0.42 5.04 -11.54
CA ASP A 352 0.09 5.50 -12.82
C ASP A 352 1.62 5.52 -12.83
N GLU A 353 2.27 6.01 -11.78
CA GLU A 353 3.72 5.87 -11.57
C GLU A 353 4.18 4.43 -11.73
N LYS A 354 3.44 3.47 -11.16
CA LYS A 354 3.72 2.04 -11.37
C LYS A 354 3.56 1.67 -12.84
N ASN A 355 2.48 2.07 -13.51
CA ASN A 355 2.27 1.71 -14.92
C ASN A 355 3.33 2.32 -15.85
N PHE A 356 3.83 3.51 -15.53
CA PHE A 356 4.93 4.15 -16.25
C PHE A 356 6.30 3.53 -15.91
N GLY A 357 6.52 3.11 -14.66
CA GLY A 357 7.76 2.45 -14.21
C GLY A 357 7.83 0.94 -14.44
N SER A 358 6.74 0.28 -14.83
CA SER A 358 6.68 -1.18 -15.08
C SER A 358 6.60 -1.57 -16.56
N GLY A 359 6.75 -0.60 -17.46
CA GLY A 359 7.05 -0.89 -18.87
C GLY A 359 8.56 -1.03 -19.08
N GLU A 360 8.97 -1.93 -19.99
CA GLU A 360 10.34 -2.16 -20.50
C GLU A 360 11.11 -0.90 -20.98
N GLY A 361 10.60 0.31 -20.77
CA GLY A 361 11.23 1.58 -21.10
C GLY A 361 12.47 1.92 -20.26
N ASP A 362 12.58 1.43 -19.02
CA ASP A 362 13.74 1.74 -18.17
C ASP A 362 15.00 0.92 -18.51
N LYS A 363 14.85 -0.17 -19.27
CA LYS A 363 16.01 -0.83 -19.90
C LYS A 363 16.48 -0.06 -21.13
N LYS A 364 15.55 0.57 -21.88
CA LYS A 364 15.90 1.38 -23.06
C LYS A 364 16.42 2.78 -22.72
N SER A 365 16.02 3.37 -21.59
CA SER A 365 16.48 4.71 -21.20
C SER A 365 17.90 4.71 -20.59
N LYS A 366 18.30 3.62 -19.92
CA LYS A 366 19.68 3.43 -19.45
C LYS A 366 20.65 3.16 -20.61
N ASP A 367 20.23 2.42 -21.64
CA ASP A 367 21.00 2.26 -22.87
C ASP A 367 21.11 3.57 -23.70
N PHE A 368 20.20 4.53 -23.49
CA PHE A 368 20.27 5.85 -24.13
C PHE A 368 21.10 6.88 -23.35
N SER A 369 21.30 6.68 -22.04
CA SER A 369 21.96 7.66 -21.16
C SER A 369 23.35 7.26 -20.68
N MET A 370 23.75 6.00 -20.86
CA MET A 370 25.13 5.55 -20.73
C MET A 370 25.67 5.15 -22.09
N GLY A 371 26.43 6.05 -22.72
CA GLY A 371 27.31 5.73 -23.84
C GLY A 371 28.50 4.87 -23.38
N GLU A 372 28.25 3.77 -22.68
CA GLU A 372 29.27 2.81 -22.33
C GLU A 372 29.41 1.75 -23.42
N LYS A 373 30.64 1.70 -23.92
CA LYS A 373 31.15 0.67 -24.80
C LYS A 373 31.03 -0.67 -24.08
N GLU A 374 30.09 -1.51 -24.51
CA GLU A 374 30.31 -2.95 -24.44
C GLU A 374 29.69 -3.66 -25.66
N SER A 375 30.61 -4.16 -26.46
CA SER A 375 30.38 -5.06 -27.58
C SER A 375 29.88 -6.41 -27.07
N SER A 376 28.58 -6.70 -27.22
CA SER A 376 28.05 -8.00 -27.67
C SER A 376 26.58 -8.24 -27.29
N TYR A 377 25.60 -7.61 -27.96
CA TYR A 377 24.27 -8.21 -28.06
C TYR A 377 23.65 -7.95 -29.44
N LYS A 378 23.54 -9.03 -30.20
CA LYS A 378 22.95 -9.09 -31.53
C LYS A 378 21.50 -9.56 -31.38
N TYR A 379 20.59 -8.63 -31.13
CA TYR A 379 19.14 -8.87 -31.28
C TYR A 379 18.54 -7.73 -32.12
N GLY A 380 18.84 -7.79 -33.42
CA GLY A 380 17.94 -7.23 -34.43
C GLY A 380 16.90 -8.27 -34.75
N GLU A 381 15.62 -7.88 -34.78
CA GLU A 381 14.53 -8.71 -35.31
C GLU A 381 14.86 -9.09 -36.76
N THR A 382 15.38 -10.30 -36.97
CA THR A 382 15.41 -10.93 -38.27
C THR A 382 13.99 -11.35 -38.63
N SER A 383 13.31 -10.49 -39.39
CA SER A 383 12.25 -10.94 -40.28
C SER A 383 12.86 -11.95 -41.26
N LYS A 384 12.40 -13.20 -41.19
CA LYS A 384 12.70 -14.22 -42.19
C LYS A 384 12.05 -13.79 -43.51
N ASN A 385 12.86 -13.31 -44.45
CA ASN A 385 12.59 -13.55 -45.85
C ASN A 385 13.91 -13.88 -46.57
N GLY A 386 13.86 -14.90 -47.43
CA GLY A 386 15.02 -15.67 -47.84
C GLY A 386 16.00 -14.97 -48.80
N GLY A 387 17.24 -15.46 -48.74
CA GLY A 387 18.19 -15.48 -49.85
C GLY A 387 19.04 -14.22 -50.05
N MET A 388 20.24 -14.19 -49.47
CA MET A 388 21.50 -14.09 -50.23
C MET A 388 22.70 -14.22 -49.29
N GLN A 389 23.70 -14.97 -49.74
CA GLN A 389 24.94 -15.27 -49.06
C GLN A 389 26.00 -14.29 -49.56
N GLN A 390 26.62 -13.48 -48.69
CA GLN A 390 27.94 -12.94 -48.99
C GLN A 390 28.75 -12.58 -47.73
N LYS A 391 29.93 -13.20 -47.67
CA LYS A 391 31.11 -12.79 -46.89
C LYS A 391 31.50 -11.36 -47.27
N ILE A 392 32.15 -10.62 -46.36
CA ILE A 392 33.58 -10.24 -46.47
C ILE A 392 34.00 -9.31 -45.31
N LYS A 393 35.15 -9.72 -44.72
CA LYS A 393 36.27 -9.01 -44.07
C LYS A 393 36.07 -7.66 -43.39
N GLY A 394 36.64 -7.57 -42.19
CA GLY A 394 36.91 -6.31 -41.51
C GLY A 394 38.19 -5.62 -41.99
N GLU A 395 38.25 -4.34 -41.62
CA GLU A 395 39.39 -3.44 -41.42
C GLU A 395 38.81 -2.34 -40.49
N GLY A 396 39.41 -2.00 -39.36
CA GLY A 396 40.54 -1.08 -39.34
C GLY A 396 40.08 0.25 -38.72
N ASN A 397 40.57 0.52 -37.52
CA ASN A 397 40.34 1.68 -36.66
C ASN A 397 40.45 3.04 -37.41
N SER A 398 39.48 3.94 -37.20
CA SER A 398 39.74 5.38 -37.13
C SER A 398 38.70 6.05 -36.23
N LYS A 399 39.17 6.59 -35.10
CA LYS A 399 38.41 7.50 -34.24
C LYS A 399 38.23 8.82 -35.00
N SER A 400 37.00 9.15 -35.36
CA SER A 400 36.60 10.51 -35.67
C SER A 400 35.71 10.98 -34.51
N GLU A 401 36.16 11.99 -33.78
CA GLU A 401 35.37 12.67 -32.75
C GLU A 401 34.36 13.61 -33.43
N ASP A 402 33.17 13.10 -33.73
CA ASP A 402 32.04 13.93 -34.16
C ASP A 402 31.27 14.44 -32.93
N ASN A 403 31.53 15.69 -32.55
CA ASN A 403 30.86 16.42 -31.47
C ASN A 403 29.53 17.05 -31.92
N ASN A 404 28.58 16.26 -32.43
CA ASN A 404 27.23 16.74 -32.78
C ASN A 404 26.13 15.98 -32.03
N ALA A 405 26.29 15.80 -30.72
CA ALA A 405 25.20 15.39 -29.84
C ALA A 405 24.39 16.61 -29.39
N VAL A 406 23.18 16.75 -29.93
CA VAL A 406 22.15 17.70 -29.47
C VAL A 406 21.53 17.13 -28.18
N GLY A 407 21.67 17.84 -27.05
CA GLY A 407 20.85 17.59 -25.85
C GLY A 407 21.56 17.09 -24.58
N GLY A 408 22.85 17.35 -24.39
CA GLY A 408 23.54 17.06 -23.12
C GLY A 408 23.59 18.26 -22.17
N ASN A 409 22.87 18.19 -21.04
CA ASN A 409 23.03 19.13 -19.93
C ASN A 409 24.42 18.94 -19.30
N LYS A 410 25.27 19.97 -19.33
CA LYS A 410 26.54 19.98 -18.58
C LYS A 410 26.28 20.39 -17.12
N THR A 411 26.23 19.43 -16.21
CA THR A 411 26.57 19.66 -14.81
C THR A 411 28.08 19.45 -14.64
N GLY A 412 28.82 20.55 -14.72
CA GLY A 412 30.25 20.58 -14.43
C GLY A 412 30.62 22.01 -14.09
N GLU A 413 30.99 22.24 -12.84
CA GLU A 413 31.52 23.51 -12.36
C GLU A 413 32.75 23.89 -13.19
N ASN A 414 32.62 24.93 -14.00
CA ASN A 414 33.76 25.75 -14.37
C ASN A 414 33.32 27.19 -14.64
N LYS A 415 34.02 28.10 -13.96
CA LYS A 415 33.89 29.54 -14.08
C LYS A 415 34.31 29.99 -15.48
N GLU A 416 33.63 31.05 -15.93
CA GLU A 416 33.98 31.92 -17.06
C GLU A 416 33.86 31.31 -18.46
N ILE A 417 32.75 31.63 -19.13
CA ILE A 417 32.66 32.32 -20.43
C ILE A 417 31.17 32.47 -20.76
N LYS A 418 30.68 33.72 -20.84
CA LYS A 418 29.33 34.04 -21.33
C LYS A 418 29.34 34.03 -22.86
N GLU A 419 28.93 32.93 -23.48
CA GLU A 419 28.59 32.92 -24.91
C GLU A 419 27.10 32.61 -25.09
N LYS A 420 26.43 33.50 -25.84
CA LYS A 420 25.00 33.42 -26.16
C LYS A 420 24.74 32.17 -27.01
N ALA A 421 23.88 31.27 -26.53
CA ALA A 421 23.40 30.14 -27.30
C ALA A 421 22.71 30.62 -28.60
N ASN A 422 23.21 30.18 -29.76
CA ASN A 422 22.55 30.39 -31.04
C ASN A 422 21.24 29.60 -31.09
N LYS A 423 20.10 30.29 -31.24
CA LYS A 423 18.82 29.66 -31.59
C LYS A 423 18.91 29.16 -33.04
N GLY A 424 19.12 27.86 -33.24
CA GLY A 424 18.91 27.23 -34.54
C GLY A 424 17.43 27.31 -34.91
N THR A 425 17.10 27.99 -36.01
CA THR A 425 15.77 27.93 -36.63
C THR A 425 15.82 26.90 -37.74
N ILE A 426 14.92 25.91 -37.70
CA ILE A 426 14.73 24.97 -38.82
C ILE A 426 13.74 25.64 -39.78
N GLY A 427 14.22 26.08 -40.94
CA GLY A 427 13.36 26.53 -42.03
C GLY A 427 12.68 25.34 -42.71
N ARG A 428 11.35 25.30 -42.72
CA ARG A 428 10.58 24.42 -43.62
C ARG A 428 10.53 25.08 -44.99
N TYR A 429 11.11 24.45 -46.01
CA TYR A 429 10.93 24.86 -47.39
C TYR A 429 9.84 23.99 -48.03
N ASN A 430 8.71 24.61 -48.36
CA ASN A 430 7.64 24.01 -49.19
C ASN A 430 7.89 24.36 -50.67
N LYS A 431 8.96 23.83 -51.26
CA LYS A 431 9.10 23.83 -52.72
C LYS A 431 9.51 22.43 -53.15
N GLU A 432 8.66 21.83 -53.99
CA GLU A 432 9.01 20.65 -54.78
C GLU A 432 10.14 21.05 -55.74
N THR A 433 11.35 20.59 -55.48
CA THR A 433 12.46 20.70 -56.43
C THR A 433 12.21 19.68 -57.53
N LYS A 434 11.99 20.15 -58.76
CA LYS A 434 11.99 19.28 -59.94
C LYS A 434 13.41 18.75 -60.16
N GLU A 435 13.49 17.48 -60.51
CA GLU A 435 14.73 16.77 -60.83
C GLU A 435 15.51 17.54 -61.92
N GLY A 436 16.74 17.98 -61.60
CA GLY A 436 17.67 18.56 -62.57
C GLY A 436 18.17 20.00 -62.33
N GLU A 437 17.74 20.71 -61.27
CA GLU A 437 18.33 22.01 -60.93
C GLU A 437 19.55 21.87 -60.00
N LYS A 438 20.75 22.10 -60.53
CA LYS A 438 21.96 22.32 -59.73
C LYS A 438 21.86 23.69 -59.05
N GLY A 439 21.36 23.71 -57.83
CA GLY A 439 21.41 24.87 -56.95
C GLY A 439 22.58 24.76 -55.98
N ASP A 440 23.57 25.65 -56.11
CA ASP A 440 24.63 25.82 -55.11
C ASP A 440 24.04 26.44 -53.84
N ILE A 441 23.69 25.60 -52.85
CA ILE A 441 23.28 26.08 -51.53
C ILE A 441 24.52 26.11 -50.62
N THR A 442 25.32 27.17 -50.75
CA THR A 442 26.45 27.43 -49.85
C THR A 442 25.95 28.02 -48.52
N ASN A 443 25.77 27.17 -47.50
CA ASN A 443 25.57 27.62 -46.11
C ASN A 443 26.76 27.25 -45.21
N LEU A 444 27.98 27.50 -45.68
CA LEU A 444 29.20 27.45 -44.88
C LEU A 444 29.94 28.79 -44.97
N LYS A 445 29.92 29.55 -43.87
CA LYS A 445 30.94 30.59 -43.64
C LYS A 445 32.25 29.89 -43.27
N SER A 446 33.10 29.67 -44.26
CA SER A 446 34.43 29.10 -44.05
C SER A 446 35.36 30.12 -43.38
N LYS A 447 35.98 29.76 -42.25
CA LYS A 447 37.20 30.42 -41.79
C LYS A 447 38.35 29.93 -42.66
N VAL A 448 39.13 30.88 -43.18
CA VAL A 448 40.33 30.61 -43.99
C VAL A 448 41.49 30.31 -43.04
N ASN A 449 42.21 29.22 -43.31
CA ASN A 449 43.50 28.92 -42.68
C ASN A 449 44.61 29.28 -43.68
N ASN A 450 45.79 29.65 -43.19
CA ASN A 450 46.89 30.32 -43.92
C ASN A 450 47.57 29.57 -45.09
N GLU A 451 46.96 28.53 -45.66
CA GLU A 451 47.55 27.76 -46.78
C GLU A 451 46.64 27.62 -48.03
N GLY A 452 45.53 28.36 -48.09
CA GLY A 452 44.91 28.72 -49.39
C GLY A 452 44.50 27.59 -50.33
N LYS A 453 44.15 26.39 -49.85
CA LYS A 453 43.56 25.31 -50.67
C LYS A 453 42.10 25.05 -50.33
N LEU A 454 41.22 25.36 -51.29
CA LEU A 454 39.82 24.92 -51.31
C LEU A 454 39.75 23.51 -51.90
N THR A 455 39.40 22.51 -51.09
CA THR A 455 38.96 21.21 -51.61
C THR A 455 37.45 21.18 -51.64
N ASN A 456 36.84 21.33 -52.82
CA ASN A 456 35.43 21.02 -53.03
C ASN A 456 35.24 19.50 -52.94
N LYS A 457 34.59 19.02 -51.89
CA LYS A 457 33.98 17.68 -51.88
C LYS A 457 32.60 17.80 -52.52
N SER A 458 32.46 17.33 -53.76
CA SER A 458 31.16 17.08 -54.37
C SER A 458 30.47 15.96 -53.59
N ILE A 459 29.29 16.23 -53.05
CA ILE A 459 28.41 15.21 -52.47
C ILE A 459 27.59 14.64 -53.63
N GLU A 460 27.69 13.34 -53.88
CA GLU A 460 26.73 12.64 -54.75
C GLU A 460 25.36 12.60 -54.05
N GLU A 461 24.34 13.16 -54.70
CA GLU A 461 22.95 12.97 -54.28
C GLU A 461 22.57 11.51 -54.50
N ILE A 462 22.29 10.79 -53.41
CA ILE A 462 21.65 9.47 -53.48
C ILE A 462 20.14 9.71 -53.38
N THR A 463 19.42 9.41 -54.45
CA THR A 463 17.96 9.48 -54.50
C THR A 463 17.37 8.42 -53.56
N GLY A 464 16.74 8.87 -52.47
CA GLY A 464 15.95 8.00 -51.60
C GLY A 464 14.51 7.92 -52.11
N GLU A 465 14.00 6.71 -52.37
CA GLU A 465 12.58 6.51 -52.65
C GLU A 465 11.74 6.88 -51.42
N ILE A 466 10.73 7.74 -51.64
CA ILE A 466 9.72 8.08 -50.63
C ILE A 466 8.86 6.83 -50.40
N GLY A 467 9.09 6.13 -49.30
CA GLY A 467 8.24 5.04 -48.85
C GLY A 467 6.80 5.54 -48.64
N GLY A 468 5.85 4.97 -49.38
CA GLY A 468 4.44 5.34 -49.31
C GLY A 468 3.87 5.19 -47.88
N ASN A 469 3.12 6.21 -47.44
CA ASN A 469 2.56 6.35 -46.09
C ASN A 469 1.33 5.43 -45.83
N GLN A 470 1.32 4.20 -46.34
CA GLN A 470 0.23 3.25 -46.09
C GLN A 470 0.26 2.68 -44.65
N TYR A 471 1.44 2.66 -44.02
CA TYR A 471 1.61 2.07 -42.69
C TYR A 471 0.95 2.90 -41.57
N MET A 472 0.90 4.23 -41.69
CA MET A 472 0.23 5.10 -40.69
C MET A 472 -1.29 5.03 -40.78
N GLN A 473 -1.88 4.97 -41.97
CA GLN A 473 -3.34 4.90 -42.11
C GLN A 473 -3.90 3.62 -41.48
N ASN A 474 -3.24 2.48 -41.70
CA ASN A 474 -3.68 1.21 -41.13
C ASN A 474 -3.50 1.16 -39.61
N LYS A 475 -2.37 1.67 -39.07
CA LYS A 475 -2.20 1.80 -37.62
C LYS A 475 -3.19 2.78 -36.98
N TRP A 476 -3.54 3.85 -37.69
CA TRP A 476 -4.53 4.81 -37.23
C TRP A 476 -5.94 4.21 -37.19
N LEU A 477 -6.32 3.45 -38.23
CA LEU A 477 -7.58 2.69 -38.26
C LEU A 477 -7.64 1.66 -37.11
N GLU A 478 -6.51 1.01 -36.83
CA GLU A 478 -6.39 0.06 -35.72
C GLU A 478 -6.50 0.76 -34.35
N TYR A 479 -5.94 1.96 -34.20
CA TYR A 479 -6.11 2.80 -33.02
C TYR A 479 -7.55 3.26 -32.83
N LYS A 480 -8.22 3.68 -33.90
CA LYS A 480 -9.64 4.09 -33.88
C LYS A 480 -10.54 2.93 -33.45
N LYS A 481 -10.25 1.72 -33.94
CA LYS A 481 -10.99 0.51 -33.58
C LYS A 481 -10.76 0.12 -32.11
N LYS A 482 -9.51 0.13 -31.64
CA LYS A 482 -9.15 -0.12 -30.23
C LYS A 482 -9.73 0.92 -29.27
N GLY A 483 -9.83 2.18 -29.68
CA GLY A 483 -10.47 3.24 -28.90
C GLY A 483 -11.98 2.99 -28.70
N MET A 484 -12.68 2.53 -29.74
CA MET A 484 -14.09 2.16 -29.64
C MET A 484 -14.32 0.89 -28.81
N ASP A 485 -13.45 -0.12 -28.94
CA ASP A 485 -13.50 -1.32 -28.10
C ASP A 485 -13.23 -1.02 -26.62
N TYR A 486 -12.49 0.06 -26.33
CA TYR A 486 -12.24 0.52 -24.95
C TYR A 486 -13.48 1.16 -24.33
N ILE A 487 -14.27 1.91 -25.12
CA ILE A 487 -15.53 2.53 -24.68
C ILE A 487 -16.59 1.46 -24.40
N LEU A 488 -16.68 0.44 -25.27
CA LEU A 488 -17.64 -0.66 -25.14
C LEU A 488 -17.36 -1.61 -23.94
N LYS A 489 -16.19 -1.51 -23.30
CA LYS A 489 -15.82 -2.32 -22.13
C LYS A 489 -16.28 -1.74 -20.80
N TYR A 490 -16.74 -0.49 -20.76
CA TYR A 490 -17.32 0.11 -19.57
C TYR A 490 -18.84 -0.08 -19.59
N GLU A 491 -19.43 -0.52 -18.48
CA GLU A 491 -20.88 -0.46 -18.26
C GLU A 491 -21.30 1.01 -18.14
N ILE A 492 -21.47 1.67 -19.28
CA ILE A 492 -22.07 3.00 -19.36
C ILE A 492 -23.57 2.78 -19.10
N PRO A 493 -24.20 3.53 -18.18
CA PRO A 493 -25.64 3.52 -18.02
C PRO A 493 -26.33 3.72 -19.38
N MET A 494 -27.30 2.87 -19.73
CA MET A 494 -27.94 2.85 -21.06
C MET A 494 -28.46 4.23 -21.52
N ASP A 495 -28.84 5.10 -20.58
CA ASP A 495 -29.32 6.47 -20.84
C ASP A 495 -28.23 7.45 -21.31
N LYS A 496 -26.94 7.06 -21.21
CA LYS A 496 -25.79 7.93 -21.51
C LYS A 496 -24.87 7.38 -22.59
N GLU A 497 -25.13 6.17 -23.09
CA GLU A 497 -24.32 5.50 -24.10
C GLU A 497 -24.32 6.29 -25.43
N ASP A 498 -25.50 6.75 -25.86
CA ASP A 498 -25.65 7.51 -27.10
C ASP A 498 -24.90 8.84 -27.09
N ILE A 499 -24.91 9.55 -25.96
CA ILE A 499 -24.21 10.85 -25.80
C ILE A 499 -22.69 10.67 -25.91
N VAL A 500 -22.16 9.60 -25.30
CA VAL A 500 -20.73 9.30 -25.37
C VAL A 500 -20.34 8.90 -26.79
N ILE A 501 -21.13 8.05 -27.45
CA ILE A 501 -20.90 7.64 -28.84
C ILE A 501 -20.95 8.85 -29.78
N GLU A 502 -21.91 9.75 -29.60
CA GLU A 502 -22.09 10.95 -30.43
C GLU A 502 -20.93 11.96 -30.25
N TYR A 503 -20.48 12.19 -29.01
CA TYR A 503 -19.32 13.03 -28.72
C TYR A 503 -18.05 12.54 -29.44
N PHE A 504 -17.77 11.23 -29.40
CA PHE A 504 -16.60 10.65 -30.07
C PHE A 504 -16.76 10.57 -31.60
N LYS A 505 -18.00 10.51 -32.12
CA LYS A 505 -18.27 10.65 -33.55
C LYS A 505 -18.01 12.07 -34.03
N GLU A 506 -18.45 13.10 -33.30
CA GLU A 506 -18.18 14.50 -33.65
C GLU A 506 -16.69 14.83 -33.63
N LEU A 507 -15.96 14.38 -32.60
CA LEU A 507 -14.50 14.54 -32.52
C LEU A 507 -13.77 13.92 -33.71
N ASN A 508 -14.28 12.81 -34.24
CA ASN A 508 -13.71 12.15 -35.41
C ASN A 508 -14.04 12.86 -36.73
N ASN A 509 -15.18 13.56 -36.83
CA ASN A 509 -15.59 14.25 -38.05
C ASN A 509 -15.01 15.66 -38.19
N ARG A 510 -14.60 16.33 -37.10
CA ARG A 510 -14.02 17.69 -37.15
C ARG A 510 -12.58 17.74 -37.66
N ARG A 511 -12.00 16.64 -38.14
CA ARG A 511 -10.57 16.53 -38.44
C ARG A 511 -10.23 15.93 -39.82
N ASN A 512 -11.23 15.83 -40.70
CA ASN A 512 -11.04 15.60 -42.13
C ASN A 512 -11.06 16.91 -42.90
#